data_AF-A0A7C5NK59-F1
#
_entry.id   AF-A0A7C5NK59-F1
#
_cell.length_a   1.000
_cell.length_b   1.000
_cell.length_c   1.000
_cell.angle_alpha   90.00
_cell.angle_beta   90.00
_cell.angle_gamma   90.00
#
_symmetry.space_group_name_H-M   'P 1'
#
loop_
_entity.id
_entity.type
_entity.pdbx_description
1 polymer ?
#
loop_
_entity_poly.entity_id
_entity_poly.type
_entity_poly.pdbx_seq_one_letter_code
_entity_poly.pdbx_strand_id
1 'polypeptide(L)'
;MKRKIIFILLLLLNLMMAQNPHGNDLSMDCSRCHTSDNWKIIPDSLKFDHDSTSFKLTGQHKDVDCINCHTSLIFNEASTDCISCHTDIHQNTLGFDCASCHTSNDWAIDNIDELHDIIGFPLLGMHKTISCDQCHTGANELVFEPIGLECVNCHIGDYNNTQNPNHEKVQFSQNCEKCHNIDDFSWSEVSTDISLEDMNHDFFPLEGGHMLPDCKLCHLEGNYTNTSPECVSCHKEDYDGTTKPNHKQIGVGTDCITCHTADPGWSPAEFTIHNEYYELTGAHLDIQNECLLCHTEDYKNTPVSCEGCHIDNYNNSQNPNHSKLNFNTDCAECHTTDPGWSPAEFSEHDAFFALDGGHANLECT
;
A
#
# COMPACT_ATOMS: atom_id res chain seq x y z
N MET A 1 46.93 -4.25 96.15
CA MET A 1 46.92 -4.02 94.69
C MET A 1 45.97 -4.92 93.86
N LYS A 2 45.18 -5.84 94.42
CA LYS A 2 44.30 -6.75 93.62
C LYS A 2 42.80 -6.39 93.55
N ARG A 3 42.32 -5.36 94.27
CA ARG A 3 40.89 -4.98 94.30
C ARG A 3 40.48 -3.84 93.35
N LYS A 4 41.43 -3.14 92.72
CA LYS A 4 41.14 -2.08 91.73
C LYS A 4 41.00 -2.58 90.29
N ILE A 5 41.45 -3.80 89.99
CA ILE A 5 41.39 -4.37 88.63
C ILE A 5 40.00 -4.97 88.33
N ILE A 6 39.28 -5.43 89.35
CA ILE A 6 37.93 -6.02 89.18
C ILE A 6 36.86 -4.95 88.89
N PHE A 7 37.02 -3.72 89.41
CA PHE A 7 36.09 -2.62 89.12
C PHE A 7 36.25 -2.02 87.72
N ILE A 8 37.42 -2.18 87.09
CA ILE A 8 37.64 -1.74 85.71
C ILE A 8 37.12 -2.80 84.73
N LEU A 9 37.17 -4.09 85.10
CA LEU A 9 36.62 -5.17 84.27
C LEU A 9 35.08 -5.21 84.25
N LEU A 10 34.41 -4.75 85.32
CA LEU A 10 32.95 -4.66 85.40
C LEU A 10 32.36 -3.40 84.73
N LEU A 11 33.19 -2.39 84.46
CA LEU A 11 32.77 -1.22 83.67
C LEU A 11 32.93 -1.45 82.15
N LEU A 12 33.77 -2.42 81.75
CA LEU A 12 34.02 -2.77 80.35
C LEU A 12 32.98 -3.75 79.76
N LEU A 13 32.09 -4.31 80.58
CA LEU A 13 31.08 -5.29 80.12
C LEU A 13 29.68 -4.68 79.88
N ASN A 14 29.52 -3.36 80.03
CA ASN A 14 28.26 -2.65 79.77
C ASN A 14 28.36 -1.58 78.67
N LEU A 15 29.43 -1.61 77.88
CA LEU A 15 29.39 -1.10 76.51
C LEU A 15 28.69 -2.16 75.64
N MET A 16 27.47 -2.55 75.99
CA MET A 16 26.54 -2.92 74.93
C MET A 16 26.40 -1.63 74.13
N MET A 17 27.06 -1.56 72.97
CA MET A 17 26.78 -0.54 71.98
C MET A 17 25.27 -0.38 71.96
N ALA A 18 24.77 0.81 72.29
CA ALA A 18 23.36 1.11 72.06
C ALA A 18 23.14 0.85 70.57
N GLN A 19 22.57 -0.29 70.24
CA GLN A 19 22.33 -0.67 68.86
C GLN A 19 21.32 0.34 68.34
N ASN A 20 21.67 1.02 67.25
CA ASN A 20 20.74 1.91 66.59
C ASN A 20 19.53 1.06 66.17
N PRO A 21 18.32 1.29 66.74
CA PRO A 21 17.15 0.49 66.42
C PRO A 21 16.73 0.64 64.95
N HIS A 22 17.31 1.62 64.25
CA HIS A 22 17.09 1.88 62.83
C HIS A 22 18.15 1.25 61.91
N GLY A 23 18.97 0.33 62.42
CA GLY A 23 20.03 -0.34 61.67
C GLY A 23 21.34 0.47 61.61
N ASN A 24 22.33 -0.10 60.91
CA ASN A 24 23.67 0.50 60.81
C ASN A 24 23.78 1.56 59.70
N ASP A 25 22.82 1.58 58.78
CA ASP A 25 22.89 2.39 57.56
C ASP A 25 22.26 3.78 57.72
N LEU A 26 21.38 3.96 58.73
CA LEU A 26 20.79 5.27 59.02
C LEU A 26 21.80 6.18 59.71
N SER A 27 22.49 7.00 58.91
CA SER A 27 23.47 8.00 59.36
C SER A 27 22.88 9.41 59.32
N MET A 28 22.14 9.78 60.37
CA MET A 28 21.64 11.15 60.57
C MET A 28 21.60 11.53 62.05
N ASP A 29 21.54 12.84 62.33
CA ASP A 29 21.39 13.34 63.69
C ASP A 29 20.04 12.90 64.29
N CYS A 30 20.10 12.11 65.37
CA CYS A 30 18.93 11.59 66.08
C CYS A 30 17.95 12.70 66.52
N SER A 31 18.46 13.91 66.78
CA SER A 31 17.65 15.06 67.21
C SER A 31 16.70 15.58 66.13
N ARG A 32 16.84 15.13 64.88
CA ARG A 32 15.90 15.43 63.80
C ARG A 32 14.53 14.78 63.99
N CYS A 33 14.48 13.64 64.68
CA CYS A 33 13.26 12.86 64.87
C CYS A 33 12.91 12.66 66.35
N HIS A 34 13.89 12.66 67.26
CA HIS A 34 13.70 12.41 68.68
C HIS A 34 14.00 13.65 69.53
N THR A 35 13.24 13.83 70.62
CA THR A 35 13.59 14.79 71.67
C THR A 35 14.68 14.24 72.60
N SER A 36 15.55 15.12 73.10
CA SER A 36 16.57 14.79 74.10
C SER A 36 15.99 14.33 75.45
N ASP A 37 14.76 14.74 75.76
CA ASP A 37 14.19 14.59 77.10
C ASP A 37 13.57 13.21 77.32
N ASN A 38 12.99 12.59 76.29
CA ASN A 38 12.29 11.31 76.43
C ASN A 38 12.28 10.44 75.16
N TRP A 39 13.07 10.76 74.13
CA TRP A 39 13.13 10.04 72.85
C TRP A 39 11.79 9.91 72.12
N LYS A 40 10.75 10.67 72.52
CA LYS A 40 9.49 10.67 71.79
C LYS A 40 9.68 11.35 70.44
N ILE A 41 9.01 10.77 69.46
CA ILE A 41 8.85 11.33 68.13
C ILE A 41 8.03 12.61 68.25
N ILE A 42 8.42 13.67 67.55
CA ILE A 42 7.63 14.89 67.41
C ILE A 42 7.02 14.86 66.01
N PRO A 43 5.72 14.55 65.86
CA PRO A 43 5.08 14.42 64.54
C PRO A 43 5.25 15.69 63.68
N ASP A 44 5.11 16.87 64.29
CA ASP A 44 5.24 18.16 63.60
C ASP A 44 6.68 18.51 63.19
N SER A 45 7.69 17.83 63.75
CA SER A 45 9.10 18.00 63.37
C SER A 45 9.62 16.87 62.50
N LEU A 46 8.78 15.88 62.16
CA LEU A 46 9.14 14.75 61.30
C LEU A 46 9.28 15.26 59.85
N LYS A 47 10.40 15.92 59.58
CA LYS A 47 10.76 16.48 58.27
C LYS A 47 11.52 15.47 57.43
N PHE A 48 11.07 14.21 57.42
CA PHE A 48 11.65 13.23 56.51
C PHE A 48 11.05 13.47 55.13
N ASP A 49 11.90 13.79 54.17
CA ASP A 49 11.50 14.10 52.81
C ASP A 49 11.64 12.85 51.93
N HIS A 50 10.52 12.24 51.58
CA HIS A 50 10.51 11.08 50.68
C HIS A 50 10.97 11.44 49.26
N ASP A 51 10.95 12.71 48.85
CA ASP A 51 11.48 13.12 47.55
C ASP A 51 13.00 12.96 47.45
N SER A 52 13.68 12.83 48.60
CA SER A 52 15.11 12.52 48.69
C SER A 52 15.44 11.02 48.58
N THR A 53 14.42 10.16 48.52
CA THR A 53 14.57 8.69 48.46
C THR A 53 14.27 8.16 47.05
N SER A 54 14.48 6.85 46.84
CA SER A 54 14.09 6.17 45.60
C SER A 54 12.57 5.99 45.47
N PHE A 55 11.80 6.13 46.56
CA PHE A 55 10.34 5.97 46.55
C PHE A 55 9.66 7.28 46.95
N LYS A 56 9.29 8.07 45.95
CA LYS A 56 8.58 9.34 46.14
C LYS A 56 7.11 9.08 46.45
N LEU A 57 6.62 9.68 47.54
CA LEU A 57 5.20 9.59 47.88
C LEU A 57 4.39 10.48 46.93
N THR A 58 3.63 9.83 46.06
CA THR A 58 2.73 10.46 45.09
C THR A 58 1.32 9.90 45.25
N GLY A 59 0.31 10.65 44.81
CA GLY A 59 -1.10 10.25 44.95
C GLY A 59 -1.48 9.87 46.37
N GLN A 60 -2.22 8.76 46.50
CA GLN A 60 -2.76 8.27 47.78
C GLN A 60 -1.67 7.81 48.75
N HIS A 61 -0.46 7.48 48.27
CA HIS A 61 0.65 7.09 49.17
C HIS A 61 1.09 8.21 50.12
N LYS A 62 0.72 9.48 49.86
CA LYS A 62 0.99 10.60 50.77
C LYS A 62 0.18 10.54 52.07
N ASP A 63 -0.96 9.86 52.03
CA ASP A 63 -1.92 9.80 53.14
C ASP A 63 -1.80 8.50 53.95
N VAL A 64 -0.83 7.63 53.61
CA VAL A 64 -0.62 6.34 54.27
C VAL A 64 0.29 6.51 55.48
N ASP A 65 -0.11 5.93 56.62
CA ASP A 65 0.73 5.91 57.83
C ASP A 65 2.06 5.19 57.59
N CYS A 66 3.16 5.74 58.12
CA CYS A 66 4.52 5.23 57.89
C CYS A 66 4.68 3.73 58.19
N ILE A 67 3.95 3.22 59.20
CA ILE A 67 4.03 1.82 59.65
C ILE A 67 3.51 0.82 58.62
N ASN A 68 2.68 1.26 57.67
CA ASN A 68 2.14 0.38 56.63
C ASN A 68 3.20 0.03 55.57
N CYS A 69 4.21 0.89 55.38
CA CYS A 69 5.35 0.62 54.51
C CYS A 69 6.58 0.14 55.30
N HIS A 70 6.82 0.75 56.47
CA HIS A 70 7.96 0.44 57.34
C HIS A 70 7.52 -0.43 58.52
N THR A 71 7.40 -1.74 58.28
CA THR A 71 6.99 -2.72 59.30
C THR A 71 8.06 -2.96 60.38
N SER A 72 9.30 -2.54 60.13
CA SER A 72 10.41 -2.51 61.07
C SER A 72 10.91 -1.07 61.28
N LEU A 73 11.73 -0.86 62.31
CA LEU A 73 12.40 0.44 62.52
C LEU A 73 13.58 0.65 61.57
N ILE A 74 13.97 -0.36 60.79
CA ILE A 74 15.05 -0.31 59.81
C ILE A 74 14.45 0.17 58.47
N PHE A 75 14.40 1.49 58.28
CA PHE A 75 13.63 2.11 57.22
C PHE A 75 14.05 1.73 55.79
N ASN A 76 15.29 1.28 55.56
CA ASN A 76 15.78 0.87 54.24
C ASN A 76 15.38 -0.57 53.83
N GLU A 77 14.68 -1.32 54.69
CA GLU A 77 14.16 -2.66 54.36
C GLU A 77 12.81 -2.62 53.64
N ALA A 78 12.13 -1.47 53.61
CA ALA A 78 10.85 -1.35 52.92
C ALA A 78 11.04 -1.54 51.40
N SER A 79 10.29 -2.47 50.83
CA SER A 79 10.28 -2.69 49.38
C SER A 79 9.56 -1.56 48.67
N THR A 80 10.05 -1.24 47.47
CA THR A 80 9.42 -0.29 46.55
C THR A 80 8.51 -0.98 45.55
N ASP A 81 8.47 -2.31 45.54
CA ASP A 81 7.69 -3.09 44.58
C ASP A 81 6.22 -3.06 44.98
N CYS A 82 5.33 -2.78 44.02
CA CYS A 82 3.88 -2.67 44.26
C CYS A 82 3.31 -3.92 44.94
N ILE A 83 3.73 -5.11 44.46
CA ILE A 83 3.32 -6.44 44.95
C ILE A 83 3.69 -6.69 46.41
N SER A 84 4.67 -5.97 46.96
CA SER A 84 5.05 -6.12 48.38
C SER A 84 3.94 -5.68 49.34
N CYS A 85 3.05 -4.79 48.88
CA CYS A 85 1.96 -4.23 49.66
C CYS A 85 0.58 -4.50 49.03
N HIS A 86 0.49 -4.51 47.69
CA HIS A 86 -0.75 -4.71 46.95
C HIS A 86 -0.86 -6.15 46.45
N THR A 87 -2.05 -6.74 46.62
CA THR A 87 -2.35 -8.06 46.08
C THR A 87 -2.76 -7.93 44.62
N ASP A 88 -2.14 -8.73 43.75
CA ASP A 88 -2.56 -8.81 42.35
C ASP A 88 -3.96 -9.44 42.25
N ILE A 89 -4.85 -8.73 41.57
CA ILE A 89 -6.22 -9.18 41.29
C ILE A 89 -6.36 -9.80 39.90
N HIS A 90 -5.33 -9.69 39.06
CA HIS A 90 -5.32 -10.17 37.67
C HIS A 90 -4.80 -11.60 37.53
N GLN A 91 -4.61 -12.31 38.64
CA GLN A 91 -4.20 -13.71 38.69
C GLN A 91 -2.88 -13.98 37.93
N ASN A 92 -1.97 -13.01 37.94
CA ASN A 92 -0.68 -12.99 37.25
C ASN A 92 -0.74 -12.95 35.72
N THR A 93 -1.87 -12.60 35.11
CA THR A 93 -2.02 -12.56 33.64
C THR A 93 -1.39 -11.33 32.99
N LEU A 94 -1.22 -10.23 33.73
CA LEU A 94 -0.71 -8.95 33.22
C LEU A 94 0.72 -8.61 33.71
N GLY A 95 1.39 -9.56 34.38
CA GLY A 95 2.70 -9.33 34.97
C GLY A 95 2.66 -8.48 36.24
N PHE A 96 3.84 -7.98 36.67
CA PHE A 96 4.01 -7.29 37.96
C PHE A 96 4.39 -5.81 37.84
N ASP A 97 4.49 -5.27 36.62
CA ASP A 97 4.72 -3.84 36.41
C ASP A 97 3.40 -3.07 36.49
N CYS A 98 2.86 -2.96 37.70
CA CYS A 98 1.56 -2.35 37.94
C CYS A 98 1.48 -0.89 37.43
N ALA A 99 2.63 -0.20 37.41
CA ALA A 99 2.73 1.20 36.99
C ALA A 99 2.63 1.41 35.48
N SER A 100 2.68 0.33 34.68
CA SER A 100 2.38 0.39 33.25
C SER A 100 0.90 0.69 32.97
N CYS A 101 0.01 0.41 33.92
CA CYS A 101 -1.43 0.63 33.77
C CYS A 101 -1.96 1.56 34.87
N HIS A 102 -1.64 1.28 36.13
CA HIS A 102 -2.22 1.99 37.27
C HIS A 102 -1.34 3.15 37.74
N THR A 103 -1.97 4.13 38.37
CA THR A 103 -1.25 5.27 38.96
C THR A 103 -1.34 5.23 40.48
N SER A 104 -0.48 5.99 41.17
CA SER A 104 -0.61 6.17 42.61
C SER A 104 -1.84 6.98 43.02
N ASN A 105 -2.54 7.62 42.08
CA ASN A 105 -3.77 8.35 42.34
C ASN A 105 -4.99 7.44 42.41
N ASP A 106 -5.07 6.43 41.54
CA ASP A 106 -6.11 5.40 41.55
C ASP A 106 -5.71 4.19 40.67
N TRP A 107 -6.44 3.09 40.86
CA TRP A 107 -6.30 1.85 40.07
C TRP A 107 -7.18 1.85 38.82
N ALA A 108 -7.90 2.93 38.51
CA ALA A 108 -8.75 2.98 37.33
C ALA A 108 -7.89 3.13 36.07
N ILE A 109 -8.35 2.53 34.98
CA ILE A 109 -7.69 2.60 33.68
C ILE A 109 -8.66 3.27 32.71
N ASP A 110 -8.22 4.37 32.09
CA ASP A 110 -8.98 5.10 31.07
C ASP A 110 -8.33 5.04 29.69
N ASN A 111 -7.12 4.51 29.57
CA ASN A 111 -6.33 4.42 28.34
C ASN A 111 -6.32 3.01 27.71
N ILE A 112 -7.39 2.23 27.87
CA ILE A 112 -7.49 0.86 27.31
C ILE A 112 -7.28 0.83 25.79
N ASP A 113 -7.79 1.84 25.06
CA ASP A 113 -7.60 1.96 23.61
C ASP A 113 -6.10 2.05 23.26
N GLU A 114 -5.33 2.89 23.95
CA GLU A 114 -3.88 3.06 23.72
C GLU A 114 -3.10 1.79 24.07
N LEU A 115 -3.49 1.09 25.13
CA LEU A 115 -2.87 -0.19 25.50
C LEU A 115 -3.06 -1.25 24.41
N HIS A 116 -4.23 -1.29 23.79
CA HIS A 116 -4.52 -2.18 22.66
C HIS A 116 -3.75 -1.80 21.39
N ASP A 117 -3.56 -0.50 21.13
CA ASP A 117 -2.72 -0.01 20.03
C ASP A 117 -1.26 -0.45 20.18
N ILE A 118 -0.69 -0.34 21.40
CA ILE A 118 0.73 -0.67 21.68
C ILE A 118 1.02 -2.17 21.47
N ILE A 119 0.07 -3.04 21.80
CA ILE A 119 0.22 -4.49 21.64
C ILE A 119 -0.07 -4.98 20.21
N GLY A 120 -0.43 -4.09 19.29
CA GLY A 120 -0.64 -4.41 17.88
C GLY A 120 -2.06 -4.90 17.55
N PHE A 121 -3.05 -4.59 18.38
CA PHE A 121 -4.46 -4.85 18.08
C PHE A 121 -5.31 -3.61 18.38
N PRO A 122 -5.25 -2.57 17.53
CA PRO A 122 -6.00 -1.35 17.76
C PRO A 122 -7.51 -1.62 17.76
N LEU A 123 -8.23 -1.06 18.73
CA LEU A 123 -9.68 -1.23 18.85
C LEU A 123 -10.41 -0.33 17.83
N LEU A 124 -10.58 -0.86 16.62
CA LEU A 124 -11.19 -0.20 15.47
C LEU A 124 -12.58 -0.79 15.13
N GLY A 125 -13.40 0.01 14.44
CA GLY A 125 -14.74 -0.40 13.99
C GLY A 125 -15.59 -1.03 15.10
N MET A 126 -16.13 -2.22 14.83
CA MET A 126 -16.94 -2.98 15.80
C MET A 126 -16.16 -3.38 17.07
N HIS A 127 -14.84 -3.62 16.99
CA HIS A 127 -14.04 -4.08 18.13
C HIS A 127 -13.97 -3.06 19.27
N LYS A 128 -14.23 -1.78 18.97
CA LYS A 128 -14.37 -0.72 19.98
C LYS A 128 -15.66 -0.81 20.81
N THR A 129 -16.66 -1.54 20.30
CA THR A 129 -18.03 -1.55 20.85
C THR A 129 -18.41 -2.85 21.54
N ILE A 130 -17.64 -3.92 21.33
CA ILE A 130 -17.89 -5.22 21.93
C ILE A 130 -17.46 -5.24 23.39
N SER A 131 -18.06 -6.15 24.17
CA SER A 131 -17.68 -6.32 25.56
C SER A 131 -16.34 -7.05 25.66
N CYS A 132 -15.51 -6.71 26.65
CA CYS A 132 -14.16 -7.27 26.80
C CYS A 132 -14.17 -8.81 26.87
N ASP A 133 -15.21 -9.40 27.46
CA ASP A 133 -15.39 -10.84 27.61
C ASP A 133 -15.65 -11.59 26.30
N GLN A 134 -16.04 -10.86 25.24
CA GLN A 134 -16.18 -11.45 23.90
C GLN A 134 -14.84 -11.85 23.30
N CYS A 135 -13.74 -11.23 23.74
CA CYS A 135 -12.37 -11.58 23.36
C CYS A 135 -11.63 -12.25 24.53
N HIS A 136 -11.57 -11.56 25.67
CA HIS A 136 -10.94 -12.03 26.90
C HIS A 136 -11.95 -12.79 27.75
N THR A 137 -12.13 -14.08 27.47
CA THR A 137 -13.16 -14.93 28.14
C THR A 137 -13.13 -14.93 29.68
N GLY A 138 -12.01 -14.56 30.31
CA GLY A 138 -11.87 -14.40 31.77
C GLY A 138 -11.99 -12.95 32.28
N ALA A 139 -12.39 -12.00 31.44
CA ALA A 139 -12.44 -10.57 31.80
C ALA A 139 -13.42 -10.28 32.95
N ASN A 140 -14.48 -11.07 33.08
CA ASN A 140 -15.44 -10.95 34.19
C ASN A 140 -14.76 -11.24 35.55
N GLU A 141 -13.69 -12.03 35.53
CA GLU A 141 -12.84 -12.39 36.67
C GLU A 141 -11.52 -11.60 36.70
N LEU A 142 -11.40 -10.55 35.88
CA LEU A 142 -10.21 -9.71 35.69
C LEU A 142 -8.98 -10.49 35.18
N VAL A 143 -9.21 -11.57 34.45
CA VAL A 143 -8.18 -12.43 33.84
C VAL A 143 -8.04 -12.06 32.37
N PHE A 144 -6.89 -11.51 32.01
CA PHE A 144 -6.61 -11.02 30.65
C PHE A 144 -5.45 -11.81 30.03
N GLU A 145 -5.72 -13.07 29.70
CA GLU A 145 -4.76 -13.90 28.98
C GLU A 145 -4.52 -13.36 27.56
N PRO A 146 -3.29 -13.48 27.02
CA PRO A 146 -3.00 -13.15 25.64
C PRO A 146 -3.87 -13.97 24.68
N ILE A 147 -4.49 -13.28 23.73
CA ILE A 147 -5.27 -13.88 22.64
C ILE A 147 -4.48 -13.78 21.34
N GLY A 148 -4.75 -14.68 20.40
CA GLY A 148 -4.16 -14.58 19.06
C GLY A 148 -4.71 -13.35 18.33
N LEU A 149 -3.83 -12.55 17.72
CA LEU A 149 -4.19 -11.27 17.10
C LEU A 149 -4.65 -11.38 15.65
N GLU A 150 -4.43 -12.53 15.00
CA GLU A 150 -4.85 -12.74 13.61
C GLU A 150 -6.38 -12.76 13.50
N CYS A 151 -6.92 -11.98 12.58
CA CYS A 151 -8.36 -11.85 12.31
C CYS A 151 -9.05 -13.22 12.19
N VAL A 152 -8.41 -14.14 11.46
CA VAL A 152 -8.94 -15.48 11.20
C VAL A 152 -9.10 -16.33 12.47
N ASN A 153 -8.34 -16.07 13.54
CA ASN A 153 -8.46 -16.84 14.78
C ASN A 153 -9.87 -16.70 15.40
N CYS A 154 -10.52 -15.57 15.19
CA CYS A 154 -11.89 -15.32 15.62
C CYS A 154 -12.89 -15.46 14.45
N HIS A 155 -12.52 -14.96 13.26
CA HIS A 155 -13.43 -14.84 12.12
C HIS A 155 -13.37 -16.00 11.11
N ILE A 156 -12.73 -17.13 11.44
CA ILE A 156 -12.70 -18.31 10.54
C ILE A 156 -14.11 -18.80 10.17
N GLY A 157 -15.07 -18.69 11.09
CA GLY A 157 -16.46 -19.03 10.83
C GLY A 157 -17.08 -18.12 9.76
N ASP A 158 -16.85 -16.81 9.86
CA ASP A 158 -17.32 -15.84 8.87
C ASP A 158 -16.65 -16.09 7.51
N TYR A 159 -15.33 -16.31 7.51
CA TYR A 159 -14.55 -16.63 6.32
C TYR A 159 -15.10 -17.85 5.58
N ASN A 160 -15.30 -18.99 6.27
CA ASN A 160 -15.76 -20.23 5.64
C ASN A 160 -17.23 -20.17 5.19
N ASN A 161 -18.06 -19.41 5.89
CA ASN A 161 -19.50 -19.38 5.59
C ASN A 161 -19.88 -18.35 4.52
N THR A 162 -18.98 -17.41 4.18
CA THR A 162 -19.25 -16.38 3.18
C THR A 162 -19.45 -17.00 1.79
N GLN A 163 -20.51 -16.58 1.10
CA GLN A 163 -20.87 -17.12 -0.22
C GLN A 163 -20.68 -16.13 -1.37
N ASN A 164 -20.54 -14.84 -1.07
CA ASN A 164 -20.56 -13.80 -2.09
C ASN A 164 -19.59 -12.65 -1.76
N PRO A 165 -18.32 -12.73 -2.19
CA PRO A 165 -17.71 -13.87 -2.89
C PRO A 165 -17.41 -15.05 -1.96
N ASN A 166 -17.41 -16.28 -2.48
CA ASN A 166 -17.08 -17.45 -1.65
C ASN A 166 -15.56 -17.54 -1.43
N HIS A 167 -15.11 -17.22 -0.21
CA HIS A 167 -13.69 -17.14 0.13
C HIS A 167 -12.98 -18.49 0.08
N GLU A 168 -13.64 -19.57 0.49
CA GLU A 168 -13.06 -20.92 0.48
C GLU A 168 -12.85 -21.44 -0.94
N LYS A 169 -13.86 -21.29 -1.80
CA LYS A 169 -13.86 -21.79 -3.18
C LYS A 169 -12.77 -21.12 -4.04
N VAL A 170 -12.57 -19.81 -3.85
CA VAL A 170 -11.56 -19.02 -4.57
C VAL A 170 -10.20 -19.09 -3.88
N GLN A 171 -10.13 -19.64 -2.66
CA GLN A 171 -8.93 -19.68 -1.83
C GLN A 171 -8.34 -18.29 -1.59
N PHE A 172 -9.18 -17.34 -1.19
CA PHE A 172 -8.69 -16.00 -0.86
C PHE A 172 -7.70 -16.03 0.32
N SER A 173 -6.91 -14.96 0.43
CA SER A 173 -6.02 -14.79 1.56
C SER A 173 -6.82 -14.63 2.87
N GLN A 174 -6.24 -15.11 3.98
CA GLN A 174 -6.78 -14.87 5.31
C GLN A 174 -6.35 -13.51 5.90
N ASN A 175 -5.57 -12.73 5.14
CA ASN A 175 -5.27 -11.34 5.46
C ASN A 175 -6.48 -10.48 5.07
N CYS A 176 -7.46 -10.42 5.97
CA CYS A 176 -8.78 -9.83 5.72
C CYS A 176 -8.68 -8.35 5.30
N GLU A 177 -7.73 -7.61 5.87
CA GLU A 177 -7.47 -6.20 5.63
C GLU A 177 -7.06 -5.86 4.18
N LYS A 178 -6.65 -6.87 3.41
CA LYS A 178 -6.38 -6.71 1.97
C LYS A 178 -7.65 -6.40 1.19
N CYS A 179 -8.79 -6.84 1.67
CA CYS A 179 -10.08 -6.66 0.99
C CYS A 179 -11.09 -5.90 1.85
N HIS A 180 -11.02 -5.98 3.17
CA HIS A 180 -12.02 -5.42 4.07
C HIS A 180 -11.45 -4.22 4.83
N ASN A 181 -12.26 -3.19 4.96
CA ASN A 181 -11.92 -2.05 5.80
C ASN A 181 -12.19 -2.39 7.27
N ILE A 182 -11.15 -2.37 8.10
CA ILE A 182 -11.22 -2.72 9.52
C ILE A 182 -11.86 -1.63 10.39
N ASP A 183 -11.96 -0.41 9.87
CA ASP A 183 -12.61 0.71 10.56
C ASP A 183 -14.14 0.66 10.42
N ASP A 184 -14.67 -0.16 9.51
CA ASP A 184 -16.09 -0.26 9.27
C ASP A 184 -16.82 -1.12 10.29
N PHE A 185 -18.11 -0.84 10.44
CA PHE A 185 -18.99 -1.59 11.33
C PHE A 185 -19.47 -2.92 10.72
N SER A 186 -19.03 -3.27 9.51
CA SER A 186 -19.43 -4.48 8.82
C SER A 186 -18.45 -4.91 7.72
N TRP A 187 -18.46 -6.20 7.38
CA TRP A 187 -17.67 -6.79 6.29
C TRP A 187 -18.11 -6.38 4.87
N SER A 188 -19.15 -5.55 4.72
CA SER A 188 -19.73 -5.26 3.39
C SER A 188 -18.93 -4.26 2.56
N GLU A 189 -18.12 -3.43 3.20
CA GLU A 189 -17.27 -2.48 2.50
C GLU A 189 -15.95 -3.15 2.13
N VAL A 190 -15.62 -3.05 0.84
CA VAL A 190 -14.35 -3.50 0.29
C VAL A 190 -13.39 -2.32 0.36
N SER A 191 -12.20 -2.53 0.90
CA SER A 191 -11.14 -1.51 0.94
C SER A 191 -10.93 -0.92 -0.46
N THR A 192 -10.83 0.39 -0.58
CA THR A 192 -10.52 1.06 -1.85
C THR A 192 -9.03 1.01 -2.19
N ASP A 193 -8.20 0.58 -1.23
CA ASP A 193 -6.74 0.63 -1.30
C ASP A 193 -6.13 -0.73 -1.68
N ILE A 194 -6.91 -1.64 -2.28
CA ILE A 194 -6.41 -2.95 -2.71
C ILE A 194 -5.36 -2.75 -3.79
N SER A 195 -4.10 -3.03 -3.47
CA SER A 195 -3.04 -3.09 -4.45
C SER A 195 -3.14 -4.39 -5.26
N LEU A 196 -2.88 -4.30 -6.56
CA LEU A 196 -2.94 -5.40 -7.52
C LEU A 196 -2.00 -6.58 -7.19
N GLU A 197 -1.08 -6.40 -6.24
CA GLU A 197 -0.07 -7.38 -5.85
C GLU A 197 -0.67 -8.56 -5.05
N ASP A 198 -1.86 -8.37 -4.50
CA ASP A 198 -2.47 -9.30 -3.54
C ASP A 198 -3.58 -10.18 -4.12
N MET A 199 -4.08 -9.86 -5.33
CA MET A 199 -5.04 -10.66 -6.07
C MET A 199 -4.44 -11.06 -7.42
N ASN A 200 -4.21 -12.36 -7.65
CA ASN A 200 -3.57 -12.84 -8.88
C ASN A 200 -4.44 -12.55 -10.11
N HIS A 201 -4.08 -11.48 -10.81
CA HIS A 201 -4.59 -11.09 -12.12
C HIS A 201 -3.49 -11.18 -13.20
N ASP A 202 -2.48 -12.03 -12.99
CA ASP A 202 -1.36 -12.18 -13.95
C ASP A 202 -1.86 -12.64 -15.33
N PHE A 203 -3.00 -13.33 -15.37
CA PHE A 203 -3.65 -13.78 -16.59
C PHE A 203 -4.54 -12.72 -17.27
N PHE A 204 -4.91 -11.66 -16.54
CA PHE A 204 -5.72 -10.54 -17.04
C PHE A 204 -5.33 -9.24 -16.33
N PRO A 205 -4.27 -8.55 -16.79
CA PRO A 205 -3.78 -7.34 -16.14
C PRO A 205 -4.85 -6.24 -16.05
N LEU A 206 -5.05 -5.69 -14.86
CA LEU A 206 -6.00 -4.60 -14.61
C LEU A 206 -5.39 -3.24 -14.96
N GLU A 207 -5.16 -3.03 -16.26
CA GLU A 207 -4.57 -1.81 -16.84
C GLU A 207 -5.55 -1.06 -17.74
N GLY A 208 -5.27 0.22 -17.99
CA GLY A 208 -6.07 1.07 -18.88
C GLY A 208 -7.56 1.07 -18.50
N GLY A 209 -8.42 0.70 -19.46
CA GLY A 209 -9.87 0.61 -19.28
C GLY A 209 -10.35 -0.56 -18.43
N HIS A 210 -9.49 -1.55 -18.13
CA HIS A 210 -9.82 -2.69 -17.25
C HIS A 210 -9.57 -2.42 -15.77
N MET A 211 -9.05 -1.25 -15.41
CA MET A 211 -8.84 -0.83 -14.03
C MET A 211 -10.16 -0.36 -13.38
N LEU A 212 -11.11 -1.28 -13.28
CA LEU A 212 -12.47 -1.03 -12.80
C LEU A 212 -12.55 -1.08 -11.27
N PRO A 213 -13.38 -0.24 -10.63
CA PRO A 213 -13.48 -0.18 -9.17
C PRO A 213 -14.33 -1.30 -8.56
N ASP A 214 -15.11 -2.05 -9.35
CA ASP A 214 -15.98 -3.12 -8.85
C ASP A 214 -15.66 -4.44 -9.54
N CYS A 215 -15.17 -5.41 -8.75
CA CYS A 215 -14.84 -6.75 -9.21
C CYS A 215 -16.01 -7.44 -9.92
N LYS A 216 -17.26 -7.13 -9.54
CA LYS A 216 -18.48 -7.72 -10.13
C LYS A 216 -18.68 -7.34 -11.59
N LEU A 217 -18.03 -6.29 -12.07
CA LEU A 217 -18.06 -5.90 -13.49
C LEU A 217 -17.38 -6.95 -14.37
N CYS A 218 -16.39 -7.66 -13.85
CA CYS A 218 -15.69 -8.74 -14.54
C CYS A 218 -16.12 -10.13 -14.03
N HIS A 219 -16.33 -10.27 -12.73
CA HIS A 219 -16.72 -11.51 -12.06
C HIS A 219 -18.23 -11.61 -11.89
N LEU A 220 -18.89 -11.85 -13.02
CA LEU A 220 -20.34 -11.91 -13.12
C LEU A 220 -20.93 -12.97 -12.17
N GLU A 221 -22.05 -12.62 -11.53
CA GLU A 221 -22.76 -13.50 -10.58
C GLU A 221 -21.90 -13.98 -9.41
N GLY A 222 -20.81 -13.26 -9.08
CA GLY A 222 -19.88 -13.65 -8.02
C GLY A 222 -19.01 -14.85 -8.39
N ASN A 223 -18.87 -15.15 -9.69
CA ASN A 223 -17.97 -16.19 -10.18
C ASN A 223 -16.61 -15.59 -10.52
N TYR A 224 -15.59 -15.99 -9.75
CA TYR A 224 -14.22 -15.49 -9.88
C TYR A 224 -13.32 -16.41 -10.72
N THR A 225 -13.88 -17.46 -11.35
CA THR A 225 -13.09 -18.46 -12.09
C THR A 225 -13.46 -18.57 -13.57
N ASN A 226 -14.43 -17.79 -14.05
CA ASN A 226 -15.00 -17.94 -15.40
C ASN A 226 -14.79 -16.73 -16.32
N THR A 227 -14.17 -15.66 -15.83
CA THR A 227 -13.88 -14.48 -16.64
C THR A 227 -12.85 -14.86 -17.71
N SER A 228 -13.25 -14.73 -18.97
CA SER A 228 -12.46 -15.08 -20.16
C SER A 228 -11.46 -13.95 -20.43
N PRO A 229 -10.15 -14.23 -20.60
CA PRO A 229 -9.16 -13.20 -20.93
C PRO A 229 -9.23 -12.72 -22.38
N GLU A 230 -9.98 -13.41 -23.24
CA GLU A 230 -10.14 -13.08 -24.65
C GLU A 230 -10.93 -11.78 -24.82
N CYS A 231 -10.35 -10.77 -25.47
CA CYS A 231 -10.96 -9.45 -25.64
C CYS A 231 -12.38 -9.53 -26.24
N VAL A 232 -12.57 -10.38 -27.25
CA VAL A 232 -13.86 -10.54 -27.96
C VAL A 232 -14.95 -11.17 -27.08
N SER A 233 -14.60 -11.83 -25.96
CA SER A 233 -15.61 -12.38 -25.05
C SER A 233 -16.48 -11.29 -24.41
N CYS A 234 -15.88 -10.12 -24.16
CA CYS A 234 -16.56 -8.94 -23.62
C CYS A 234 -16.87 -7.91 -24.73
N HIS A 235 -15.94 -7.72 -25.66
CA HIS A 235 -15.99 -6.63 -26.65
C HIS A 235 -16.47 -7.08 -28.03
N LYS A 236 -17.29 -8.13 -28.08
CA LYS A 236 -17.87 -8.60 -29.34
C LYS A 236 -18.73 -7.54 -30.02
N GLU A 237 -19.53 -6.81 -29.25
CA GLU A 237 -20.41 -5.77 -29.81
C GLU A 237 -19.60 -4.60 -30.37
N ASP A 238 -18.54 -4.18 -29.67
CA ASP A 238 -17.60 -3.17 -30.16
C ASP A 238 -16.95 -3.64 -31.47
N TYR A 239 -16.36 -4.84 -31.49
CA TYR A 239 -15.74 -5.42 -32.69
C TYR A 239 -16.73 -5.52 -33.86
N ASP A 240 -17.95 -5.98 -33.60
CA ASP A 240 -18.98 -6.18 -34.61
C ASP A 240 -19.56 -4.86 -35.13
N GLY A 241 -19.49 -3.79 -34.33
CA GLY A 241 -20.07 -2.48 -34.60
C GLY A 241 -19.11 -1.46 -35.23
N THR A 242 -17.79 -1.72 -35.23
CA THR A 242 -16.80 -0.81 -35.83
C THR A 242 -17.03 -0.65 -37.34
N THR A 243 -17.08 0.60 -37.81
CA THR A 243 -17.27 0.92 -39.24
C THR A 243 -16.03 1.51 -39.91
N LYS A 244 -15.01 1.91 -39.15
CA LYS A 244 -13.84 2.64 -39.65
C LYS A 244 -12.55 2.22 -38.91
N PRO A 245 -11.80 1.24 -39.43
CA PRO A 245 -12.17 0.32 -40.51
C PRO A 245 -13.25 -0.68 -40.05
N ASN A 246 -14.07 -1.18 -40.98
CA ASN A 246 -15.06 -2.21 -40.64
C ASN A 246 -14.39 -3.58 -40.49
N HIS A 247 -14.10 -4.00 -39.26
CA HIS A 247 -13.36 -5.24 -38.95
C HIS A 247 -13.92 -6.48 -39.67
N LYS A 248 -15.25 -6.64 -39.73
CA LYS A 248 -15.90 -7.76 -40.40
C LYS A 248 -15.72 -7.73 -41.92
N GLN A 249 -15.84 -6.55 -42.53
CA GLN A 249 -15.72 -6.40 -43.98
C GLN A 249 -14.30 -6.70 -44.46
N ILE A 250 -13.29 -6.29 -43.69
CA ILE A 250 -11.88 -6.46 -44.05
C ILE A 250 -11.29 -7.77 -43.51
N GLY A 251 -12.05 -8.53 -42.70
CA GLY A 251 -11.66 -9.84 -42.20
C GLY A 251 -10.54 -9.81 -41.16
N VAL A 252 -10.46 -8.74 -40.36
CA VAL A 252 -9.49 -8.61 -39.26
C VAL A 252 -9.79 -9.67 -38.20
N GLY A 253 -8.76 -10.33 -37.68
CA GLY A 253 -8.90 -11.33 -36.62
C GLY A 253 -9.40 -10.74 -35.29
N THR A 254 -9.65 -11.59 -34.31
CA THR A 254 -10.05 -11.17 -32.95
C THR A 254 -8.88 -11.02 -31.98
N ASP A 255 -7.65 -11.00 -32.51
CA ASP A 255 -6.44 -10.73 -31.74
C ASP A 255 -6.24 -9.21 -31.64
N CYS A 256 -7.01 -8.58 -30.76
CA CYS A 256 -7.16 -7.13 -30.70
C CYS A 256 -5.85 -6.40 -30.39
N ILE A 257 -4.97 -7.01 -29.60
CA ILE A 257 -3.71 -6.40 -29.12
C ILE A 257 -2.71 -6.18 -30.26
N THR A 258 -2.90 -6.85 -31.41
CA THR A 258 -2.11 -6.59 -32.61
C THR A 258 -2.24 -5.16 -33.14
N CYS A 259 -3.36 -4.50 -32.84
CA CYS A 259 -3.65 -3.15 -33.32
C CYS A 259 -3.99 -2.18 -32.18
N HIS A 260 -4.64 -2.64 -31.11
CA HIS A 260 -5.17 -1.78 -30.05
C HIS A 260 -4.43 -2.00 -28.72
N THR A 261 -4.39 -0.95 -27.89
CA THR A 261 -4.02 -1.08 -26.46
C THR A 261 -5.27 -1.29 -25.60
N ALA A 262 -5.08 -1.67 -24.34
CA ALA A 262 -6.14 -1.73 -23.34
C ALA A 262 -6.58 -0.33 -22.85
N ASP A 263 -6.06 0.75 -23.43
CA ASP A 263 -6.40 2.10 -23.03
C ASP A 263 -7.87 2.43 -23.36
N PRO A 264 -8.51 3.28 -22.53
CA PRO A 264 -9.88 3.71 -22.78
C PRO A 264 -10.06 4.27 -24.20
N GLY A 265 -10.99 3.68 -24.95
CA GLY A 265 -11.33 4.10 -26.30
C GLY A 265 -10.59 3.37 -27.42
N TRP A 266 -9.87 2.28 -27.14
CA TRP A 266 -9.18 1.46 -28.15
C TRP A 266 -8.16 2.26 -28.98
N SER A 267 -7.57 3.28 -28.36
CA SER A 267 -6.69 4.25 -29.00
C SER A 267 -5.41 4.42 -28.18
N PRO A 268 -4.23 4.47 -28.83
CA PRO A 268 -4.03 4.45 -30.28
C PRO A 268 -4.31 3.07 -30.90
N ALA A 269 -4.79 3.09 -32.15
CA ALA A 269 -4.88 1.90 -32.99
C ALA A 269 -3.76 2.00 -34.04
N GLU A 270 -2.83 1.07 -34.03
CA GLU A 270 -1.72 1.03 -34.97
C GLU A 270 -1.92 -0.09 -35.98
N PHE A 271 -1.54 0.17 -37.24
CA PHE A 271 -1.47 -0.85 -38.28
C PHE A 271 -0.04 -0.96 -38.80
N THR A 272 0.85 -1.44 -37.92
CA THR A 272 2.30 -1.47 -38.15
C THR A 272 2.73 -2.34 -39.33
N ILE A 273 1.86 -3.26 -39.77
CA ILE A 273 2.09 -4.14 -40.91
C ILE A 273 1.73 -3.52 -42.28
N HIS A 274 1.30 -2.25 -42.34
CA HIS A 274 0.88 -1.60 -43.59
C HIS A 274 1.94 -1.73 -44.71
N ASN A 275 3.20 -1.48 -44.35
CA ASN A 275 4.31 -1.46 -45.30
C ASN A 275 4.63 -2.85 -45.89
N GLU A 276 4.09 -3.94 -45.35
CA GLU A 276 4.19 -5.27 -45.96
C GLU A 276 3.29 -5.41 -47.21
N TYR A 277 2.27 -4.56 -47.34
CA TYR A 277 1.33 -4.56 -48.47
C TYR A 277 1.57 -3.40 -49.44
N TYR A 278 1.83 -2.20 -48.92
CA TYR A 278 2.17 -1.03 -49.71
C TYR A 278 3.10 -0.12 -48.89
N GLU A 279 4.34 0.02 -49.34
CA GLU A 279 5.35 0.81 -48.64
C GLU A 279 5.05 2.31 -48.77
N LEU A 280 4.74 2.97 -47.66
CA LEU A 280 4.54 4.41 -47.63
C LEU A 280 5.89 5.12 -47.65
N THR A 281 6.18 5.82 -48.75
CA THR A 281 7.41 6.61 -48.94
C THR A 281 7.09 8.02 -49.43
N GLY A 282 8.02 8.95 -49.24
CA GLY A 282 7.86 10.33 -49.71
C GLY A 282 6.62 11.02 -49.13
N ALA A 283 5.87 11.72 -49.98
CA ALA A 283 4.64 12.43 -49.61
C ALA A 283 3.53 11.53 -49.03
N HIS A 284 3.58 10.21 -49.26
CA HIS A 284 2.62 9.29 -48.64
C HIS A 284 2.84 9.14 -47.13
N LEU A 285 4.04 9.42 -46.63
CA LEU A 285 4.33 9.45 -45.18
C LEU A 285 3.58 10.58 -44.48
N ASP A 286 3.33 11.70 -45.17
CA ASP A 286 2.62 12.86 -44.60
C ASP A 286 1.14 12.55 -44.32
N ILE A 287 0.56 11.61 -45.08
CA ILE A 287 -0.85 11.21 -44.98
C ILE A 287 -1.04 9.78 -44.44
N GLN A 288 0.01 9.16 -43.89
CA GLN A 288 -0.02 7.74 -43.46
C GLN A 288 -1.10 7.42 -42.41
N ASN A 289 -1.53 8.42 -41.64
CA ASN A 289 -2.58 8.29 -40.62
C ASN A 289 -3.98 8.67 -41.12
N GLU A 290 -4.09 9.14 -42.37
CA GLU A 290 -5.35 9.54 -42.99
C GLU A 290 -5.87 8.41 -43.89
N CYS A 291 -6.17 7.25 -43.30
CA CYS A 291 -6.48 6.01 -44.04
C CYS A 291 -7.53 6.20 -45.16
N LEU A 292 -8.52 7.07 -44.94
CA LEU A 292 -9.60 7.34 -45.90
C LEU A 292 -9.19 8.15 -47.13
N LEU A 293 -7.99 8.76 -47.14
CA LEU A 293 -7.45 9.37 -48.35
C LEU A 293 -7.04 8.33 -49.39
N CYS A 294 -6.60 7.16 -48.94
CA CYS A 294 -6.21 6.04 -49.81
C CYS A 294 -7.34 5.02 -49.95
N HIS A 295 -7.97 4.65 -48.84
CA HIS A 295 -9.05 3.65 -48.77
C HIS A 295 -10.43 4.33 -48.88
N THR A 296 -10.71 4.87 -50.07
CA THR A 296 -11.90 5.70 -50.33
C THR A 296 -13.22 4.90 -50.36
N GLU A 297 -13.20 3.66 -50.87
CA GLU A 297 -14.37 2.77 -50.96
C GLU A 297 -14.27 1.57 -50.01
N ASP A 298 -13.12 0.88 -50.03
CA ASP A 298 -12.81 -0.23 -49.12
C ASP A 298 -11.29 -0.35 -48.91
N TYR A 299 -10.88 -1.27 -48.03
CA TYR A 299 -9.47 -1.55 -47.73
C TYR A 299 -8.87 -2.72 -48.52
N LYS A 300 -9.66 -3.38 -49.37
CA LYS A 300 -9.26 -4.60 -50.09
C LYS A 300 -8.90 -4.34 -51.55
N ASN A 301 -9.47 -3.30 -52.14
CA ASN A 301 -9.42 -2.98 -53.56
C ASN A 301 -8.81 -1.60 -53.81
N THR A 302 -8.10 -1.03 -52.83
CA THR A 302 -7.33 0.20 -53.03
C THR A 302 -6.28 -0.01 -54.11
N PRO A 303 -6.28 0.82 -55.17
CA PRO A 303 -5.28 0.71 -56.22
C PRO A 303 -3.88 0.91 -55.64
N VAL A 304 -2.94 0.04 -56.03
CA VAL A 304 -1.53 0.11 -55.63
C VAL A 304 -0.61 0.61 -56.75
N SER A 305 -1.15 0.78 -57.96
CA SER A 305 -0.40 1.36 -59.07
C SER A 305 -0.51 2.89 -59.06
N CYS A 306 0.54 3.56 -59.55
CA CYS A 306 0.61 5.03 -59.54
C CYS A 306 -0.56 5.64 -60.31
N GLU A 307 -0.84 5.12 -61.51
CA GLU A 307 -1.94 5.57 -62.34
C GLU A 307 -3.31 5.23 -61.74
N GLY A 308 -3.42 4.16 -60.95
CA GLY A 308 -4.65 3.82 -60.25
C GLY A 308 -5.18 4.94 -59.35
N CYS A 309 -4.28 5.74 -58.79
CA CYS A 309 -4.62 6.89 -57.93
C CYS A 309 -4.35 8.25 -58.58
N HIS A 310 -3.35 8.35 -59.44
CA HIS A 310 -2.86 9.63 -59.99
C HIS A 310 -3.08 9.80 -61.50
N ILE A 311 -4.02 9.06 -62.11
CA ILE A 311 -4.33 9.20 -63.55
C ILE A 311 -4.72 10.62 -63.94
N ASP A 312 -5.40 11.35 -63.07
CA ASP A 312 -5.77 12.75 -63.32
C ASP A 312 -4.53 13.66 -63.36
N ASN A 313 -3.54 13.41 -62.49
CA ASN A 313 -2.26 14.15 -62.53
C ASN A 313 -1.50 13.85 -63.82
N TYR A 314 -1.46 12.58 -64.22
CA TYR A 314 -0.85 12.14 -65.48
C TYR A 314 -1.48 12.86 -66.69
N ASN A 315 -2.82 12.85 -66.77
CA ASN A 315 -3.58 13.44 -67.88
C ASN A 315 -3.50 14.98 -67.94
N ASN A 316 -3.33 15.63 -66.80
CA ASN A 316 -3.30 17.09 -66.71
C ASN A 316 -1.89 17.69 -66.76
N SER A 317 -0.83 16.87 -66.82
CA SER A 317 0.53 17.37 -66.94
C SER A 317 0.73 18.16 -68.23
N GLN A 318 1.44 19.29 -68.14
CA GLN A 318 1.72 20.16 -69.28
C GLN A 318 3.19 20.22 -69.68
N ASN A 319 4.10 19.92 -68.74
CA ASN A 319 5.54 20.04 -68.98
C ASN A 319 6.31 18.87 -68.32
N PRO A 320 6.60 17.79 -69.08
CA PRO A 320 6.06 17.49 -70.41
C PRO A 320 4.59 17.02 -70.36
N ASN A 321 3.87 17.15 -71.47
CA ASN A 321 2.49 16.64 -71.56
C ASN A 321 2.50 15.13 -71.86
N HIS A 322 2.22 14.31 -70.84
CA HIS A 322 2.33 12.85 -70.94
C HIS A 322 1.36 12.25 -71.98
N SER A 323 0.09 12.68 -71.97
CA SER A 323 -0.92 12.16 -72.90
C SER A 323 -0.62 12.49 -74.36
N LYS A 324 -0.04 13.67 -74.64
CA LYS A 324 0.32 14.08 -76.01
C LYS A 324 1.54 13.32 -76.54
N LEU A 325 2.48 13.00 -75.66
CA LEU A 325 3.71 12.28 -76.01
C LEU A 325 3.54 10.76 -75.92
N ASN A 326 2.39 10.27 -75.43
CA ASN A 326 2.09 8.86 -75.20
C ASN A 326 3.12 8.17 -74.31
N PHE A 327 3.55 8.83 -73.23
CA PHE A 327 4.39 8.16 -72.23
C PHE A 327 3.62 6.99 -71.60
N ASN A 328 4.33 5.93 -71.18
CA ASN A 328 3.68 4.85 -70.46
C ASN A 328 3.18 5.33 -69.09
N THR A 329 2.35 4.52 -68.43
CA THR A 329 1.84 4.78 -67.09
C THR A 329 2.70 4.16 -65.99
N ASP A 330 3.84 3.56 -66.33
CA ASP A 330 4.81 3.08 -65.34
C ASP A 330 5.63 4.27 -64.83
N CYS A 331 5.03 5.02 -63.91
CA CYS A 331 5.59 6.29 -63.45
C CYS A 331 6.99 6.11 -62.82
N ALA A 332 7.31 4.93 -62.31
CA ALA A 332 8.60 4.62 -61.68
C ALA A 332 9.78 4.64 -62.66
N GLU A 333 9.54 4.62 -63.98
CA GLU A 333 10.59 4.77 -64.98
C GLU A 333 11.20 6.18 -65.02
N CYS A 334 10.47 7.20 -64.55
CA CYS A 334 10.93 8.60 -64.57
C CYS A 334 10.82 9.29 -63.21
N HIS A 335 9.90 8.86 -62.35
CA HIS A 335 9.62 9.47 -61.05
C HIS A 335 10.00 8.54 -59.91
N THR A 336 10.48 9.13 -58.81
CA THR A 336 10.60 8.46 -57.51
C THR A 336 9.61 9.09 -56.53
N THR A 337 9.19 8.33 -55.53
CA THR A 337 8.43 8.86 -54.39
C THR A 337 9.35 9.46 -53.33
N ASP A 338 10.61 9.02 -53.24
CA ASP A 338 11.62 9.49 -52.27
C ASP A 338 12.90 9.96 -53.00
N PRO A 339 13.36 11.22 -52.84
CA PRO A 339 12.91 12.25 -51.89
C PRO A 339 11.64 13.02 -52.32
N GLY A 340 11.08 12.73 -53.50
CA GLY A 340 9.83 13.33 -53.97
C GLY A 340 9.63 13.18 -55.47
N TRP A 341 8.42 13.53 -55.94
CA TRP A 341 7.99 13.37 -57.35
C TRP A 341 8.77 14.20 -58.38
N SER A 342 9.61 15.14 -57.91
CA SER A 342 10.39 16.06 -58.73
C SER A 342 11.83 16.17 -58.20
N PRO A 343 12.83 16.29 -59.09
CA PRO A 343 12.73 16.26 -60.55
C PRO A 343 12.50 14.85 -61.11
N ALA A 344 11.92 14.76 -62.30
CA ALA A 344 11.83 13.51 -63.05
C ALA A 344 13.15 13.26 -63.79
N GLU A 345 13.63 12.02 -63.82
CA GLU A 345 14.76 11.65 -64.66
C GLU A 345 14.26 11.35 -66.07
N PHE A 346 14.83 12.03 -67.07
CA PHE A 346 14.42 11.88 -68.46
C PHE A 346 15.60 11.42 -69.31
N SER A 347 15.92 10.12 -69.20
CA SER A 347 17.05 9.48 -69.87
C SER A 347 16.86 9.32 -71.38
N GLU A 348 15.61 9.31 -71.87
CA GLU A 348 15.27 9.16 -73.30
C GLU A 348 15.03 10.49 -74.04
N HIS A 349 15.41 11.64 -73.45
CA HIS A 349 15.19 12.97 -74.03
C HIS A 349 15.58 13.07 -75.50
N ASP A 350 16.79 12.59 -75.83
CA ASP A 350 17.36 12.71 -77.15
C ASP A 350 16.67 11.83 -78.22
N ALA A 351 15.80 10.89 -77.81
CA ALA A 351 14.96 10.13 -78.72
C ALA A 351 13.84 10.99 -79.34
N PHE A 352 13.42 12.06 -78.65
CA PHE A 352 12.36 12.96 -79.10
C PHE A 352 12.90 14.32 -79.54
N PHE A 353 13.93 14.83 -78.86
CA PHE A 353 14.60 16.08 -79.22
C PHE A 353 16.07 16.01 -78.81
N ALA A 354 16.97 15.66 -79.74
CA ALA A 354 18.39 15.60 -79.46
C ALA A 354 18.94 16.97 -79.02
N LEU A 355 19.56 17.04 -77.83
CA LEU A 355 20.28 18.23 -77.39
C LEU A 355 21.63 18.32 -78.09
N ASP A 356 21.64 18.86 -79.31
CA ASP A 356 22.85 19.09 -80.08
C ASP A 356 23.28 20.56 -80.14
N GLY A 357 24.52 20.78 -80.59
CA GLY A 357 25.08 22.12 -80.79
C GLY A 357 25.04 23.01 -79.54
N GLY A 358 24.41 24.18 -79.66
CA GLY A 358 24.30 25.16 -78.57
C GLY A 358 23.38 24.74 -77.41
N HIS A 359 22.62 23.66 -77.56
CA HIS A 359 21.69 23.16 -76.54
C HIS A 359 22.25 21.99 -75.71
N ALA A 360 23.42 21.45 -76.07
CA ALA A 360 24.04 20.30 -75.40
C ALA A 360 24.47 20.55 -73.94
N ASN A 361 24.55 21.81 -73.52
CA ASN A 361 25.00 22.21 -72.18
C ASN A 361 23.92 23.00 -71.40
N LEU A 362 22.67 22.98 -71.85
CA LEU A 362 21.57 23.61 -71.11
C LEU A 362 21.05 22.63 -70.06
N GLU A 363 20.98 23.07 -68.80
CA GLU A 363 20.26 22.29 -67.79
C GLU A 363 18.76 22.36 -68.06
N CYS A 364 18.12 21.19 -68.11
CA CYS A 364 16.67 21.09 -68.21
C CYS A 364 16.08 21.48 -66.85
N THR A 365 15.61 22.71 -66.70
CA THR A 365 14.90 23.18 -65.50
C THR A 365 13.39 23.10 -65.66
#